data_AF-A0A2K3P4L4-F1
#
_entry.id   AF-A0A2K3P4L4-F1
#
_cell.length_a   1.000
_cell.length_b   1.000
_cell.length_c   1.000
_cell.angle_alpha   90.00
_cell.angle_beta   90.00
_cell.angle_gamma   90.00
#
_symmetry.space_group_name_H-M   'P 1'
#
loop_
_entity.id
_entity.type
_entity.pdbx_description
1 polymer ?
#
loop_
_entity_poly.entity_id
_entity_poly.type
_entity_poly.pdbx_seq_one_letter_code
_entity_poly.pdbx_strand_id
1 'polypeptide(L)'
;AASVNINKSIRKIYFNEMLPLFVTSGDDGNYAQTAASDLSLLQAISRRIHYGKFVAEAKFKESPRDYEPLIRAKDKKSLMKLLTVKSVEDIVVKRVEKKAMVFGQEVSLDHDVNGKYKVDPAIVSRLYLDSIIPLTKDVEVEYLLRRLD
;
A
#
# COMPACT_ATOMS: atom_id res chain seq x y z
N ALA A 1 13.61 -3.26 -16.24
CA ALA A 1 12.71 -2.67 -15.22
C ALA A 1 11.32 -3.33 -15.04
N ALA A 2 10.57 -3.65 -16.11
CA ALA A 2 9.14 -4.02 -15.98
C ALA A 2 8.83 -5.36 -15.28
N SER A 3 9.79 -6.28 -15.21
CA SER A 3 9.64 -7.63 -14.64
C SER A 3 9.59 -7.69 -13.11
N VAL A 4 9.77 -6.56 -12.39
CA VAL A 4 9.70 -6.51 -10.92
C VAL A 4 8.35 -7.07 -10.43
N ASN A 5 8.41 -8.08 -9.56
CA ASN A 5 7.23 -8.70 -8.97
C ASN A 5 7.53 -9.10 -7.51
N ILE A 6 6.84 -8.49 -6.57
CA ILE A 6 7.00 -8.73 -5.12
C ILE A 6 5.77 -9.41 -4.49
N ASN A 7 4.92 -10.07 -5.29
CA ASN A 7 3.70 -10.71 -4.80
C ASN A 7 3.93 -11.76 -3.70
N LYS A 8 5.12 -12.39 -3.66
CA LYS A 8 5.51 -13.29 -2.57
C LYS A 8 5.54 -12.55 -1.22
N SER A 9 6.13 -11.36 -1.18
CA SER A 9 6.18 -10.51 0.02
C SER A 9 4.79 -9.97 0.38
N ILE A 10 4.02 -9.52 -0.63
CA ILE A 10 2.65 -9.03 -0.43
C ILE A 10 1.77 -10.11 0.20
N ARG A 11 1.82 -11.34 -0.33
CA ARG A 11 1.05 -12.47 0.22
C ARG A 11 1.43 -12.75 1.67
N LYS A 12 2.73 -12.77 1.98
CA LYS A 12 3.21 -13.03 3.36
C LYS A 12 2.69 -11.96 4.32
N ILE A 13 2.86 -10.68 3.99
CA ILE A 13 2.44 -9.56 4.83
C ILE A 13 0.92 -9.54 4.99
N TYR A 14 0.17 -9.81 3.92
CA TYR A 14 -1.28 -9.87 3.97
C TYR A 14 -1.79 -10.87 5.01
N PHE A 15 -1.35 -12.14 4.93
CA PHE A 15 -1.84 -13.17 5.84
C PHE A 15 -1.26 -13.07 7.25
N ASN A 16 0.02 -12.70 7.39
CA ASN A 16 0.70 -12.79 8.67
C ASN A 16 0.60 -11.50 9.51
N GLU A 17 0.42 -10.35 8.85
CA GLU A 17 0.52 -9.04 9.52
C GLU A 17 -0.76 -8.22 9.33
N MET A 18 -1.36 -8.19 8.12
CA MET A 18 -2.52 -7.35 7.88
C MET A 18 -3.82 -7.97 8.38
N LEU A 19 -4.13 -9.20 7.94
CA LEU A 19 -5.41 -9.86 8.19
C LEU A 19 -5.76 -9.93 9.69
N PRO A 20 -4.83 -10.28 10.61
CA PRO A 20 -5.13 -10.33 12.04
C PRO A 20 -5.49 -8.97 12.67
N LEU A 21 -5.18 -7.85 12.01
CA LEU A 21 -5.43 -6.52 12.57
C LEU A 21 -6.86 -6.04 12.38
N PHE A 22 -7.59 -6.55 11.38
CA PHE A 22 -8.95 -6.07 11.06
C PHE A 22 -10.00 -7.18 11.01
N VAL A 23 -9.63 -8.42 11.35
CA VAL A 23 -10.54 -9.57 11.42
C VAL A 23 -10.59 -10.10 12.84
N THR A 24 -11.79 -10.33 13.36
CA THR A 24 -12.01 -10.94 14.68
C THR A 24 -11.69 -12.44 14.62
N SER A 25 -11.05 -12.97 15.67
CA SER A 25 -10.83 -14.41 15.79
C SER A 25 -12.16 -15.17 15.89
N GLY A 26 -12.31 -16.24 15.12
CA GLY A 26 -13.49 -17.09 15.13
C GLY A 26 -13.58 -17.91 13.85
N ASP A 27 -14.64 -18.70 13.75
CA ASP A 27 -14.98 -19.47 12.55
C ASP A 27 -16.50 -19.41 12.37
N ASP A 28 -16.93 -18.79 11.27
CA ASP A 28 -18.33 -18.62 10.91
C ASP A 28 -18.76 -19.54 9.76
N GLY A 29 -17.85 -20.41 9.27
CA GLY A 29 -18.08 -21.32 8.16
C GLY A 29 -18.12 -20.69 6.76
N ASN A 30 -17.94 -19.37 6.62
CA ASN A 30 -18.06 -18.66 5.32
C ASN A 30 -16.77 -18.72 4.48
N TYR A 31 -16.17 -19.90 4.34
CA TYR A 31 -14.84 -20.07 3.74
C TYR A 31 -14.77 -19.62 2.27
N ALA A 32 -15.78 -19.98 1.46
CA ALA A 32 -15.79 -19.65 0.03
C ALA A 32 -15.89 -18.13 -0.20
N GLN A 33 -16.69 -17.43 0.62
CA GLN A 33 -16.82 -15.98 0.56
C GLN A 33 -15.52 -15.30 1.03
N THR A 34 -14.96 -15.78 2.15
CA THR A 34 -13.69 -15.30 2.69
C THR A 34 -12.56 -15.42 1.67
N ALA A 35 -12.40 -16.58 1.02
CA ALA A 35 -11.37 -16.77 0.00
C ALA A 35 -11.53 -15.82 -1.20
N ALA A 36 -12.77 -15.53 -1.61
CA ALA A 36 -13.05 -14.58 -2.69
C ALA A 36 -12.73 -13.13 -2.29
N SER A 37 -13.07 -12.74 -1.06
CA SER A 37 -12.72 -11.44 -0.49
C SER A 37 -11.21 -11.27 -0.35
N ASP A 38 -10.49 -12.29 0.14
CA ASP A 38 -9.04 -12.28 0.26
C ASP A 38 -8.36 -12.11 -1.10
N LEU A 39 -8.83 -12.83 -2.12
CA LEU A 39 -8.32 -12.71 -3.48
C LEU A 39 -8.52 -11.27 -4.01
N SER A 40 -9.70 -10.69 -3.78
CA SER A 40 -10.01 -9.33 -4.22
C SER A 40 -9.09 -8.30 -3.55
N LEU A 41 -8.84 -8.44 -2.24
CA LEU A 41 -7.92 -7.58 -1.49
C LEU A 41 -6.48 -7.75 -1.97
N LEU A 42 -6.00 -8.98 -2.13
CA LEU A 42 -4.66 -9.27 -2.63
C LEU A 42 -4.42 -8.67 -4.01
N GLN A 43 -5.40 -8.77 -4.92
CA GLN A 43 -5.33 -8.18 -6.25
C GLN A 43 -5.28 -6.64 -6.19
N ALA A 44 -6.11 -6.02 -5.36
CA ALA A 44 -6.13 -4.56 -5.19
C ALA A 44 -4.81 -4.03 -4.59
N ILE A 45 -4.32 -4.68 -3.54
CA ILE A 45 -3.04 -4.37 -2.89
C ILE A 45 -1.89 -4.55 -3.87
N SER A 46 -1.84 -5.70 -4.55
CA SER A 46 -0.81 -5.99 -5.56
C SER A 46 -0.79 -4.92 -6.65
N ARG A 47 -1.96 -4.55 -7.19
CA ARG A 47 -2.07 -3.50 -8.21
C ARG A 47 -1.53 -2.17 -7.69
N ARG A 48 -1.96 -1.74 -6.50
CA ARG A 48 -1.56 -0.46 -5.90
C ARG A 48 -0.05 -0.38 -5.69
N ILE A 49 0.54 -1.44 -5.15
CA ILE A 49 1.97 -1.53 -4.87
C ILE A 49 2.78 -1.57 -6.16
N HIS A 50 2.40 -2.41 -7.12
CA HIS A 50 3.11 -2.52 -8.39
C HIS A 50 2.93 -1.30 -9.30
N TYR A 51 1.91 -0.46 -9.05
CA TYR A 51 1.80 0.85 -9.69
C TYR A 51 3.00 1.76 -9.38
N GLY A 52 3.78 1.45 -8.33
CA GLY A 52 5.08 2.06 -8.07
C GLY A 52 6.02 2.07 -9.28
N LYS A 53 5.91 1.10 -10.22
CA LYS A 53 6.67 1.12 -11.48
C LYS A 53 6.41 2.39 -12.30
N PHE A 54 5.14 2.79 -12.41
CA PHE A 54 4.75 3.97 -13.17
C PHE A 54 5.10 5.26 -12.42
N VAL A 55 4.98 5.24 -11.08
CA VAL A 55 5.40 6.36 -10.23
C VAL A 55 6.91 6.61 -10.37
N ALA A 56 7.71 5.54 -10.29
CA ALA A 56 9.15 5.60 -10.48
C ALA A 56 9.52 6.13 -11.87
N GLU A 57 8.85 5.67 -12.92
CA GLU A 57 9.11 6.17 -14.28
C GLU A 57 8.77 7.65 -14.44
N ALA A 58 7.64 8.10 -13.86
CA ALA A 58 7.27 9.51 -13.89
C ALA A 58 8.32 10.38 -13.19
N LYS A 59 8.75 9.98 -11.98
CA LYS A 59 9.80 10.68 -11.22
C LYS A 59 11.16 10.68 -11.94
N PHE A 60 11.53 9.55 -12.55
CA PHE A 60 12.77 9.45 -13.32
C PHE A 60 12.75 10.42 -14.51
N LYS A 61 11.64 10.48 -15.26
CA LYS A 61 11.49 11.41 -16.40
C LYS A 61 11.52 12.88 -15.98
N GLU A 62 10.97 13.21 -14.81
CA GLU A 62 10.95 14.56 -14.29
C GLU A 62 12.36 15.06 -13.92
N SER A 63 13.22 14.19 -13.37
CA SER A 63 14.58 14.59 -12.93
C SER A 63 15.64 13.50 -13.16
N PRO A 64 15.95 13.13 -14.42
CA PRO A 64 16.82 11.98 -14.70
C PRO A 64 18.22 12.10 -14.07
N ARG A 65 18.76 13.33 -14.05
CA ARG A 65 20.11 13.64 -13.54
C ARG A 65 20.30 13.30 -12.07
N ASP A 66 19.23 13.33 -11.28
CA ASP A 66 19.27 13.02 -9.85
C ASP A 66 19.30 11.51 -9.60
N TYR A 67 18.66 10.74 -10.49
CA TYR A 67 18.52 9.29 -10.36
C TYR A 67 19.65 8.52 -11.07
N GLU A 68 20.13 8.97 -12.23
CA GLU A 68 21.11 8.25 -13.04
C GLU A 68 22.39 7.85 -12.28
N PRO A 69 23.04 8.75 -11.51
CA PRO A 69 24.24 8.39 -10.74
C PRO A 69 23.94 7.30 -9.70
N LEU A 70 22.80 7.40 -9.03
CA LEU A 70 22.38 6.45 -8.00
C LEU A 70 22.03 5.08 -8.59
N ILE A 71 21.40 5.06 -9.78
CA ILE A 71 21.07 3.83 -10.50
C ILE A 71 22.35 3.13 -10.96
N ARG A 72 23.29 3.86 -11.56
CA ARG A 72 24.58 3.31 -12.03
C ARG A 72 25.42 2.76 -10.86
N ALA A 73 25.42 3.44 -9.73
CA ALA A 73 26.07 2.99 -8.50
C ALA A 73 25.32 1.85 -7.77
N LYS A 74 24.11 1.49 -8.24
CA LYS A 74 23.18 0.55 -7.58
C LYS A 74 22.91 0.91 -6.10
N ASP A 75 22.87 2.21 -5.78
CA ASP A 75 22.69 2.71 -4.42
C ASP A 75 21.20 2.70 -4.01
N LYS A 76 20.76 1.55 -3.50
CA LYS A 76 19.39 1.34 -3.01
C LYS A 76 18.99 2.34 -1.92
N LYS A 77 19.91 2.68 -1.02
CA LYS A 77 19.63 3.52 0.16
C LYS A 77 19.39 4.96 -0.24
N SER A 78 20.23 5.50 -1.11
CA SER A 78 20.07 6.87 -1.61
C SER A 78 18.83 7.00 -2.50
N LEU A 79 18.52 6.00 -3.33
CA LEU A 79 17.25 5.96 -4.09
C LEU A 79 16.03 5.99 -3.16
N MET A 80 16.01 5.15 -2.12
CA MET A 80 14.92 5.12 -1.14
C MET A 80 14.76 6.48 -0.44
N LYS A 81 15.88 7.12 -0.07
CA LYS A 81 15.86 8.45 0.55
C LYS A 81 15.30 9.50 -0.41
N LEU A 82 15.74 9.50 -1.67
CA LEU A 82 15.28 10.43 -2.70
C LEU A 82 13.78 10.27 -3.00
N LEU A 83 13.27 9.04 -2.97
CA LEU A 83 11.85 8.74 -3.20
C LEU A 83 10.93 9.07 -2.02
N THR A 84 11.48 9.18 -0.80
CA THR A 84 10.71 9.37 0.42
C THR A 84 10.38 10.84 0.64
N VAL A 85 9.12 11.20 0.44
CA VAL A 85 8.59 12.54 0.73
C VAL A 85 7.57 12.42 1.88
N LYS A 86 8.05 12.63 3.11
CA LYS A 86 7.26 12.34 4.33
C LYS A 86 5.94 13.09 4.40
N SER A 87 5.91 14.36 3.98
CA SER A 87 4.69 15.16 3.94
C SER A 87 3.61 14.57 3.02
N VAL A 88 4.00 13.98 1.88
CA VAL A 88 3.07 13.31 0.96
C VAL A 88 2.54 12.03 1.58
N GLU A 89 3.39 11.25 2.25
CA GLU A 89 2.97 10.05 2.97
C GLU A 89 1.93 10.38 4.06
N ASP A 90 2.17 11.43 4.85
CA ASP A 90 1.27 11.85 5.93
C ASP A 90 -0.09 12.31 5.38
N ILE A 91 -0.12 13.02 4.25
CA ILE A 91 -1.37 13.41 3.56
C ILE A 91 -2.11 12.16 3.05
N VAL A 92 -1.39 11.17 2.51
CA VAL A 92 -2.00 9.91 2.05
C VAL A 92 -2.65 9.18 3.22
N VAL A 93 -1.94 9.03 4.35
CA VAL A 93 -2.43 8.34 5.55
C VAL A 93 -3.69 9.01 6.11
N LYS A 94 -3.66 10.34 6.31
CA LYS A 94 -4.83 11.11 6.77
C LYS A 94 -6.03 10.96 5.83
N ARG A 95 -5.79 10.94 4.51
CA ARG A 95 -6.86 10.76 3.53
C ARG A 95 -7.42 9.34 3.55
N VAL A 96 -6.59 8.32 3.76
CA VAL A 96 -7.02 6.93 3.89
C VAL A 96 -7.92 6.78 5.12
N GLU A 97 -7.50 7.31 6.25
CA GLU A 97 -8.29 7.33 7.49
C GLU A 97 -9.66 7.98 7.26
N LYS A 98 -9.69 9.19 6.69
CA LYS A 98 -10.95 9.89 6.39
C LYS A 98 -11.87 9.09 5.46
N LYS A 99 -11.32 8.38 4.47
CA LYS A 99 -12.12 7.50 3.60
C LYS A 99 -12.66 6.29 4.37
N ALA A 100 -11.86 5.68 5.24
CA ALA A 100 -12.30 4.58 6.07
C ALA A 100 -13.43 5.01 7.02
N MET A 101 -13.37 6.22 7.59
CA MET A 101 -14.47 6.80 8.35
C MET A 101 -15.75 6.90 7.51
N VAL A 102 -15.65 7.53 6.32
CA VAL A 102 -16.81 7.78 5.45
C VAL A 102 -17.46 6.50 4.93
N PHE A 103 -16.67 5.49 4.56
CA PHE A 103 -17.21 4.23 4.00
C PHE A 103 -17.50 3.16 5.06
N GLY A 104 -16.88 3.27 6.22
CA GLY A 104 -17.05 2.35 7.34
C GLY A 104 -18.21 2.71 8.25
N GLN A 105 -18.71 3.94 8.20
CA GLN A 105 -19.83 4.39 9.03
C GLN A 105 -21.13 3.66 8.66
N GLU A 106 -22.00 3.53 9.66
CA GLU A 106 -23.40 3.18 9.43
C GLU A 106 -24.14 4.36 8.79
N VAL A 107 -25.04 4.09 7.85
CA VAL A 107 -25.80 5.12 7.14
C VAL A 107 -27.27 4.92 7.47
N SER A 108 -27.81 5.79 8.31
CA SER A 108 -29.20 5.81 8.77
C SER A 108 -29.88 7.14 8.46
N LEU A 109 -31.21 7.13 8.36
CA LEU A 109 -32.01 8.35 8.25
C LEU A 109 -32.07 9.11 9.59
N ASP A 110 -31.99 8.37 10.70
CA ASP A 110 -31.90 8.94 12.04
C ASP A 110 -30.45 9.42 12.31
N HIS A 111 -30.31 10.66 12.79
CA HIS A 111 -29.03 11.36 12.94
C HIS A 111 -28.11 10.81 14.05
N ASP A 112 -28.56 9.81 14.82
CA ASP A 112 -27.81 9.26 15.94
C ASP A 112 -26.92 8.09 15.51
N VAL A 113 -25.94 8.39 14.66
CA VAL A 113 -24.96 7.41 14.22
C VAL A 113 -23.89 7.32 15.30
N ASN A 114 -23.98 6.28 16.13
CA ASN A 114 -23.12 6.01 17.28
C ASN A 114 -21.67 5.66 16.90
N GLY A 115 -20.95 6.49 16.15
CA GLY A 115 -19.49 6.45 15.94
C GLY A 115 -18.87 5.10 15.55
N LYS A 116 -19.67 4.09 15.17
CA LYS A 116 -19.24 2.71 15.04
C LYS A 116 -18.91 2.44 13.59
N TYR A 117 -17.64 2.18 13.34
CA TYR A 117 -17.14 1.83 12.01
C TYR A 117 -17.08 0.31 11.86
N LYS A 118 -17.39 -0.20 10.66
CA LYS A 118 -17.24 -1.63 10.32
C LYS A 118 -15.81 -2.13 10.52
N VAL A 119 -14.83 -1.26 10.25
CA VAL A 119 -13.40 -1.47 10.51
C VAL A 119 -12.87 -0.16 11.11
N ASP A 120 -12.04 -0.24 12.15
CA ASP A 120 -11.41 0.92 12.76
C ASP A 120 -10.58 1.70 11.72
N PRO A 121 -10.91 2.97 11.43
CA PRO A 121 -10.17 3.81 10.49
C PRO A 121 -8.68 3.96 10.81
N ALA A 122 -8.31 3.93 12.09
CA ALA A 122 -6.91 4.01 12.53
C ALA A 122 -6.11 2.77 12.14
N ILE A 123 -6.75 1.59 12.15
CA ILE A 123 -6.12 0.35 11.68
C ILE A 123 -5.87 0.43 10.16
N VAL A 124 -6.85 0.92 9.39
CA VAL A 124 -6.70 1.05 7.93
C VAL A 124 -5.57 2.01 7.55
N SER A 125 -5.47 3.15 8.25
CA SER A 125 -4.43 4.14 8.02
C SER A 125 -3.04 3.61 8.39
N ARG A 126 -2.94 2.86 9.49
CA ARG A 126 -1.72 2.16 9.91
C ARG A 126 -1.27 1.11 8.90
N LEU A 127 -2.16 0.27 8.39
CA LEU A 127 -1.83 -0.71 7.34
C LEU A 127 -1.22 -0.05 6.09
N TYR A 128 -1.71 1.14 5.74
CA TYR A 128 -1.14 1.92 4.64
C TYR A 128 0.27 2.43 4.94
N LEU A 129 0.46 2.99 6.14
CA LEU A 129 1.74 3.55 6.58
C LEU A 129 2.82 2.47 6.75
N ASP A 130 2.48 1.38 7.43
CA ASP A 130 3.44 0.37 7.88
C ASP A 130 3.75 -0.65 6.77
N SER A 131 2.85 -0.84 5.80
CA SER A 131 3.01 -1.90 4.78
C SER A 131 2.83 -1.42 3.35
N ILE A 132 1.71 -0.78 3.00
CA ILE A 132 1.41 -0.47 1.58
C ILE A 132 2.41 0.54 1.00
N ILE A 133 2.69 1.63 1.72
CA ILE A 133 3.64 2.67 1.28
C ILE A 133 5.06 2.10 1.18
N PRO A 134 5.63 1.43 2.21
CA PRO A 134 6.96 0.82 2.13
C PRO A 134 7.12 -0.14 0.95
N LEU A 135 6.17 -1.08 0.76
CA LEU A 135 6.23 -2.04 -0.36
C LEU A 135 6.13 -1.36 -1.72
N THR A 136 5.36 -0.27 -1.83
CA THR A 136 5.30 0.53 -3.07
C THR A 136 6.66 1.16 -3.36
N LYS A 137 7.33 1.73 -2.36
CA LYS A 137 8.67 2.31 -2.51
C LYS A 137 9.72 1.25 -2.84
N ASP A 138 9.60 0.04 -2.29
CA ASP A 138 10.45 -1.08 -2.68
C ASP A 138 10.30 -1.39 -4.18
N VAL A 139 9.07 -1.41 -4.71
CA VAL A 139 8.85 -1.55 -6.16
C VAL A 139 9.48 -0.40 -6.94
N GLU A 140 9.33 0.85 -6.48
CA GLU A 140 9.92 2.02 -7.13
C GLU A 140 11.45 1.88 -7.23
N VAL A 141 12.10 1.52 -6.13
CA VAL A 141 13.56 1.35 -6.08
C VAL A 141 14.02 0.19 -6.98
N GLU A 142 13.35 -0.98 -6.88
CA GLU A 142 13.67 -2.13 -7.71
C GLU A 142 13.45 -1.84 -9.22
N TYR A 143 12.46 -1.02 -9.55
CA TYR A 143 12.25 -0.55 -10.92
C TYR A 143 13.42 0.33 -11.39
N LEU A 144 13.78 1.36 -10.61
CA LEU A 144 14.85 2.32 -10.94
C LEU A 144 16.20 1.63 -11.10
N LEU A 145 16.54 0.69 -10.21
CA LEU A 145 17.79 -0.07 -10.28
C LEU A 145 17.98 -0.82 -11.60
N ARG A 146 16.89 -1.11 -12.33
CA ARG A 146 16.90 -1.82 -13.61
C ARG A 146 16.45 -0.93 -14.78
N ARG A 147 16.48 0.39 -14.60
CA ARG A 147 15.92 1.36 -15.56
C ARG A 147 16.90 1.75 -16.67
N LEU A 148 18.20 1.68 -16.39
CA LEU A 148 19.29 1.96 -17.35
C LEU A 148 19.92 0.69 -17.90
N ASP A 149 19.36 -0.47 -17.54
CA ASP A 149 19.72 -1.77 -18.10
C ASP A 149 19.11 -1.94 -19.51
#